data_AF-A0A443QRD8-F1
#
_entry.id   AF-A0A443QRD8-F1
#
_cell.length_a   1.000
_cell.length_b   1.000
_cell.length_c   1.000
_cell.angle_alpha   90.00
_cell.angle_beta   90.00
_cell.angle_gamma   90.00
#
_symmetry.space_group_name_H-M   'P 1'
#
loop_
_entity.id
_entity.type
_entity.pdbx_description
1 polymer ?
#
loop_
_entity_poly.entity_id
_entity_poly.type
_entity_poly.pdbx_seq_one_letter_code
_entity_poly.pdbx_strand_id
1 'polypeptide(L)'
;YVIVANPLKPRSSKKVTTTLVLLIWFSASLLAMPALIFSATLSFEFMNGGTRTVCALLWPDGYATKSKMDYIYNIVLFVVTYAIPMISMGITYSLMARILWGSKQIGEMTVTQRISIRAKQKVIPMLIVVTVVFGICWLPYHLYFIYVYHNLHVTANEYIQHLYLGFYWLAMANSAFNPFIYGLLNK
;
A
#
# COMPACT_ATOMS: atom_id res chain seq x y z
N TYR A 1 -6.64 -15.66 -6.95
CA TYR A 1 -6.55 -16.32 -8.26
C TYR A 1 -6.53 -17.85 -8.19
N VAL A 2 -5.52 -18.50 -7.56
CA VAL A 2 -5.31 -19.96 -7.60
C VAL A 2 -6.55 -20.80 -7.30
N ILE A 3 -7.30 -20.49 -6.23
CA ILE A 3 -8.53 -21.21 -5.83
C ILE A 3 -9.73 -20.94 -6.76
N VAL A 4 -9.70 -19.82 -7.49
CA VAL A 4 -10.74 -19.48 -8.48
C VAL A 4 -10.44 -20.17 -9.80
N ALA A 5 -9.18 -20.20 -10.22
CA ALA A 5 -8.73 -20.88 -11.44
C ALA A 5 -8.70 -22.41 -11.31
N ASN A 6 -8.41 -22.95 -10.11
CA ASN A 6 -8.28 -24.38 -9.87
C ASN A 6 -9.20 -24.81 -8.71
N PRO A 7 -10.50 -25.05 -8.94
CA PRO A 7 -11.46 -25.39 -7.88
C PRO A 7 -11.15 -26.72 -7.18
N LEU A 8 -10.37 -27.61 -7.81
CA LEU A 8 -9.97 -28.92 -7.28
C LEU A 8 -8.69 -28.87 -6.45
N LYS A 9 -7.94 -27.76 -6.45
CA LYS A 9 -6.74 -27.64 -5.60
C LYS A 9 -7.14 -27.42 -4.15
N PRO A 10 -6.55 -28.16 -3.19
CA PRO A 10 -6.82 -27.96 -1.77
C PRO A 10 -6.44 -26.53 -1.34
N ARG A 11 -7.18 -25.99 -0.37
CA ARG A 11 -6.87 -24.68 0.23
C ARG A 11 -5.49 -24.70 0.86
N SER A 12 -4.81 -23.55 0.88
CA SER A 12 -3.52 -23.42 1.56
C SER A 12 -3.64 -23.88 3.00
N SER A 13 -2.69 -24.72 3.44
CA SER A 13 -2.64 -25.18 4.83
C SER A 13 -2.42 -24.00 5.77
N LYS A 14 -2.98 -24.07 6.99
CA LYS A 14 -2.76 -23.06 8.04
C LYS A 14 -1.27 -22.79 8.25
N LYS A 15 -0.44 -23.84 8.22
CA LYS A 15 1.03 -23.72 8.34
C LYS A 15 1.63 -22.83 7.25
N VAL A 16 1.23 -23.05 6.00
CA VAL A 16 1.70 -22.25 4.85
C VAL A 16 1.28 -20.79 5.00
N THR A 17 0.01 -20.53 5.35
CA THR A 17 -0.48 -19.17 5.56
C THR A 17 0.27 -18.46 6.70
N THR A 18 0.49 -19.13 7.84
CA THR A 18 1.25 -18.56 8.96
C THR A 18 2.69 -18.26 8.59
N THR A 19 3.38 -19.18 7.89
CA THR A 19 4.76 -18.94 7.42
C THR A 19 4.83 -17.74 6.49
N LEU A 20 3.89 -17.60 5.55
CA LEU A 20 3.85 -16.44 4.65
C LEU A 20 3.65 -15.13 5.41
N VAL A 21 2.75 -15.10 6.41
CA VAL A 21 2.54 -13.90 7.24
C VAL A 21 3.82 -13.50 7.99
N LEU A 22 4.54 -14.47 8.58
CA LEU A 22 5.80 -14.20 9.25
C LEU A 22 6.87 -13.65 8.31
N LEU A 23 6.97 -14.19 7.10
CA LEU A 23 7.90 -13.70 6.07
C LEU A 23 7.56 -12.27 5.62
N ILE A 24 6.27 -11.94 5.50
CA ILE A 24 5.82 -10.57 5.17
C ILE A 24 6.25 -9.61 6.27
N TRP A 25 5.99 -9.93 7.54
CA TRP A 25 6.40 -9.10 8.67
C TRP A 25 7.91 -8.91 8.73
N PHE A 26 8.67 -9.98 8.61
CA PHE A 26 10.13 -9.92 8.60
C PHE A 26 10.65 -9.02 7.47
N SER A 27 10.13 -9.19 6.25
CA SER A 27 10.54 -8.39 5.09
C SER A 27 10.15 -6.91 5.25
N ALA A 28 8.96 -6.63 5.81
CA ALA A 28 8.51 -5.27 6.08
C ALA A 28 9.38 -4.58 7.15
N SER A 29 9.73 -5.29 8.22
CA SER A 29 10.65 -4.77 9.25
C SER A 29 12.02 -4.48 8.67
N LEU A 30 12.55 -5.37 7.83
CA LEU A 30 13.82 -5.16 7.15
C LEU A 30 13.77 -3.93 6.22
N LEU A 31 12.67 -3.74 5.50
CA LEU A 31 12.50 -2.57 4.64
C LEU A 31 12.38 -1.26 5.42
N ALA A 32 11.81 -1.28 6.63
CA ALA A 32 11.68 -0.10 7.49
C ALA A 32 12.96 0.24 8.29
N MET A 33 13.91 -0.69 8.41
CA MET A 33 15.14 -0.52 9.18
C MET A 33 15.96 0.72 8.83
N PRO A 34 16.21 1.06 7.54
CA PRO A 34 16.99 2.26 7.20
C PRO A 34 16.38 3.53 7.77
N ALA A 35 15.05 3.70 7.68
CA ALA A 35 14.38 4.86 8.26
C ALA A 35 14.52 4.93 9.79
N LEU A 36 14.55 3.79 10.47
CA LEU A 36 14.79 3.74 11.91
C LEU A 36 16.22 4.14 12.28
N ILE A 37 17.22 3.65 11.54
CA ILE A 37 18.64 3.91 11.82
C ILE A 37 19.00 5.37 11.54
N PHE A 38 18.46 5.95 10.46
CA PHE A 38 18.78 7.31 10.02
C PHE A 38 17.82 8.38 10.58
N SER A 39 16.92 8.00 11.49
CA SER A 39 16.07 8.95 12.20
C SER A 39 16.88 9.67 13.29
N ALA A 40 17.02 10.99 13.16
CA ALA A 40 17.78 11.82 14.08
C ALA A 40 16.95 13.00 14.62
N THR A 41 17.25 13.43 15.84
CA THR A 41 16.68 14.65 16.44
C THR A 41 17.59 15.84 16.16
N LEU A 42 17.06 16.88 15.52
CA LEU A 42 17.76 18.11 15.19
C LEU A 42 17.16 19.27 15.99
N SER A 43 17.99 20.05 16.67
CA SER A 43 17.58 21.23 17.43
C SER A 43 17.95 22.50 16.66
N PHE A 44 16.96 23.34 16.40
CA PHE A 44 17.13 24.64 15.73
C PHE A 44 16.89 25.76 16.73
N GLU A 45 17.84 26.68 16.86
CA GLU A 45 17.69 27.91 17.61
C GLU A 45 17.09 29.00 16.71
N PHE A 46 15.96 29.55 17.12
CA PHE A 46 15.31 30.65 16.42
C PHE A 46 15.83 32.00 16.94
N MET A 47 15.72 33.04 16.11
CA MET A 47 16.17 34.41 16.46
C MET A 47 15.50 35.00 17.71
N ASN A 48 14.38 34.42 18.17
CA ASN A 48 13.68 34.79 19.40
C ASN A 48 14.23 34.09 20.66
N GLY A 49 15.33 33.34 20.56
CA GLY A 49 15.93 32.58 21.66
C GLY A 49 15.21 31.27 21.99
N GLY A 50 14.19 30.89 21.22
CA GLY A 50 13.50 29.61 21.37
C GLY A 50 14.21 28.48 20.63
N THR A 51 14.40 27.33 21.29
CA THR A 51 14.90 26.11 20.65
C THR A 51 13.73 25.21 20.23
N ARG A 52 13.70 24.75 18.98
CA ARG A 52 12.77 23.71 18.53
C ARG A 52 13.53 22.45 18.15
N THR A 53 13.17 21.35 18.78
CA THR A 53 13.68 20.02 18.41
C THR A 53 12.69 19.35 17.47
N VAL A 54 13.18 18.87 16.31
CA VAL A 54 12.39 18.12 15.33
C VAL A 54 13.03 16.76 15.08
N CYS A 55 12.22 15.76 14.78
CA CYS A 55 12.69 14.46 14.32
C CYS A 55 12.69 14.46 12.79
N ALA A 56 13.83 14.17 12.18
CA ALA A 56 13.98 14.14 10.73
C ALA A 56 14.93 13.01 10.30
N LEU A 57 14.76 12.54 9.07
CA LEU A 57 15.68 11.60 8.47
C LEU A 57 16.96 12.33 8.03
N LEU A 58 18.09 11.92 8.61
CA LEU A 58 19.42 12.39 8.26
C LEU A 58 20.21 11.22 7.69
N TRP A 59 20.29 11.18 6.36
CA TRP A 59 21.02 10.15 5.64
C TRP A 59 22.52 10.48 5.63
N PRO A 60 23.41 9.49 5.39
CA PRO A 60 24.86 9.70 5.37
C PRO A 60 25.34 10.76 4.36
N ASP A 61 24.57 10.96 3.29
CA ASP A 61 24.81 11.92 2.21
C ASP A 61 24.04 13.24 2.39
N GLY A 62 23.28 13.40 3.47
CA GLY A 62 22.65 14.66 3.87
C GLY A 62 21.16 14.54 4.21
N TYR A 63 20.47 15.69 4.20
CA TYR A 63 19.03 15.77 4.48
C TYR A 63 18.20 15.06 3.43
N ALA A 64 17.08 14.45 3.84
CA ALA A 64 16.18 13.67 2.98
C ALA A 64 15.87 14.31 1.61
N THR A 65 15.61 15.62 1.55
CA THR A 65 15.26 16.32 0.30
C THR A 65 16.41 16.45 -0.72
N LYS A 66 17.67 16.26 -0.29
CA LYS A 66 18.86 16.33 -1.16
C LYS A 66 19.61 15.00 -1.26
N SER A 67 19.34 14.08 -0.35
CA SER A 67 20.00 12.78 -0.27
C SER A 67 19.58 11.88 -1.44
N LYS A 68 20.58 11.36 -2.16
CA LYS A 68 20.38 10.34 -3.18
C LYS A 68 19.94 9.02 -2.55
N MET A 69 20.43 8.73 -1.33
CA MET A 69 20.02 7.53 -0.58
C MET A 69 18.54 7.59 -0.18
N ASP A 70 18.04 8.75 0.27
CA ASP A 70 16.61 8.97 0.53
C ASP A 70 15.77 8.77 -0.73
N TYR A 71 16.22 9.33 -1.85
CA TYR A 71 15.52 9.16 -3.13
C TYR A 71 15.44 7.69 -3.55
N ILE A 72 16.56 6.96 -3.52
CA ILE A 72 16.59 5.53 -3.85
C ILE A 72 15.68 4.75 -2.90
N TYR A 73 15.71 5.06 -1.60
CA TYR A 73 14.86 4.44 -0.60
C TYR A 73 13.36 4.67 -0.89
N ASN A 74 12.96 5.90 -1.21
CA ASN A 74 11.59 6.23 -1.57
C ASN A 74 11.13 5.55 -2.87
N ILE A 75 12.02 5.39 -3.86
CA ILE A 75 11.74 4.62 -5.08
C ILE A 75 11.55 3.14 -4.76
N VAL A 76 12.42 2.55 -3.93
CA VAL A 76 12.28 1.15 -3.50
C VAL A 76 10.96 0.95 -2.75
N LEU A 77 10.60 1.86 -1.82
CA LEU A 77 9.31 1.84 -1.16
C LEU A 77 8.16 1.90 -2.17
N PHE A 78 8.16 2.89 -3.07
CA PHE A 78 7.12 3.00 -4.11
C PHE A 78 6.99 1.72 -4.94
N VAL A 79 8.10 1.12 -5.37
CA VAL A 79 8.06 -0.10 -6.21
C VAL A 79 7.56 -1.30 -5.40
N VAL A 80 8.15 -1.55 -4.23
CA VAL A 80 7.92 -2.77 -3.44
C VAL A 80 6.60 -2.72 -2.68
N THR A 81 6.23 -1.59 -2.10
CA THR A 81 5.03 -1.47 -1.24
C THR A 81 3.80 -0.98 -2.01
N TYR A 82 3.97 -0.38 -3.19
CA TYR A 82 2.86 0.17 -3.97
C TYR A 82 2.76 -0.45 -5.37
N ALA A 83 3.73 -0.25 -6.26
CA ALA A 83 3.60 -0.60 -7.68
C ALA A 83 3.44 -2.11 -7.90
N ILE A 84 4.32 -2.93 -7.31
CA ILE A 84 4.27 -4.39 -7.45
C ILE A 84 2.94 -4.95 -6.90
N PRO A 85 2.51 -4.62 -5.65
CA PRO A 85 1.20 -5.03 -5.14
C PRO A 85 0.04 -4.57 -6.02
N MET A 86 0.01 -3.31 -6.44
CA MET A 86 -1.10 -2.77 -7.25
C MET A 86 -1.21 -3.47 -8.60
N ILE A 87 -0.10 -3.69 -9.30
CA ILE A 87 -0.09 -4.39 -10.59
C ILE A 87 -0.51 -5.85 -10.42
N SER A 88 0.07 -6.54 -9.44
CA SER A 88 -0.26 -7.94 -9.13
C SER A 88 -1.75 -8.11 -8.81
N MET A 89 -2.30 -7.22 -7.98
CA MET A 89 -3.71 -7.24 -7.61
C MET A 89 -4.61 -6.92 -8.81
N GLY A 90 -4.25 -5.92 -9.62
CA GLY A 90 -4.95 -5.58 -10.86
C GLY A 90 -5.04 -6.76 -11.84
N ILE A 91 -3.92 -7.45 -12.08
CA ILE A 91 -3.88 -8.66 -12.93
C ILE A 91 -4.74 -9.76 -12.32
N THR A 92 -4.53 -10.10 -11.05
CA THR A 92 -5.24 -11.21 -10.42
C THR A 92 -6.75 -10.99 -10.36
N TYR A 93 -7.22 -9.77 -10.09
CA TYR A 93 -8.66 -9.45 -10.11
C TYR A 93 -9.24 -9.42 -11.50
N SER A 94 -8.52 -8.90 -12.50
CA SER A 94 -8.96 -8.94 -13.89
C SER A 94 -9.17 -10.37 -14.38
N LEU A 95 -8.22 -11.25 -14.06
CA LEU A 95 -8.33 -12.67 -14.37
C LEU A 95 -9.49 -13.33 -13.61
N MET A 96 -9.68 -13.00 -12.33
CA MET A 96 -10.78 -13.53 -11.54
C MET A 96 -12.14 -13.07 -12.06
N ALA A 97 -12.29 -11.81 -12.45
CA ALA A 97 -13.50 -11.27 -13.04
C ALA A 97 -13.84 -11.99 -14.37
N ARG A 98 -12.84 -12.19 -15.24
CA ARG A 98 -13.02 -12.95 -16.50
C ARG A 98 -13.45 -14.39 -16.25
N ILE A 99 -12.84 -15.08 -15.28
CA ILE A 99 -13.20 -16.48 -14.96
C ILE A 99 -14.63 -16.58 -14.40
N LEU A 100 -15.04 -15.64 -13.54
CA LEU A 100 -16.31 -15.74 -12.82
C LEU A 100 -17.52 -15.20 -13.60
N TRP A 101 -17.33 -14.21 -14.47
CA TRP A 101 -18.42 -13.63 -15.29
C TRP A 101 -18.34 -14.00 -16.77
N GLY A 102 -17.17 -14.37 -17.28
CA GLY A 102 -16.99 -14.78 -18.68
C GLY A 102 -17.18 -16.28 -18.93
N SER A 103 -17.18 -17.12 -17.89
CA SER A 103 -17.38 -18.56 -18.06
C SER A 103 -18.88 -18.89 -18.19
N LYS A 104 -19.36 -19.11 -19.41
CA LYS A 104 -20.55 -19.96 -19.63
C LYS A 104 -20.16 -21.38 -19.21
N GLN A 105 -20.50 -21.78 -18.00
CA GLN A 105 -20.22 -23.14 -17.53
C GLN A 105 -21.12 -24.13 -18.27
N ILE A 106 -20.53 -24.87 -19.21
CA ILE A 106 -21.18 -25.97 -19.94
C ILE A 106 -21.03 -27.23 -19.08
N GLY A 107 -22.09 -27.64 -18.38
CA GLY A 107 -22.13 -28.83 -17.52
C GLY A 107 -23.03 -28.67 -16.30
N GLU A 108 -23.52 -29.77 -15.75
CA GLU A 108 -24.36 -29.77 -14.55
C GLU A 108 -23.53 -29.46 -13.31
N MET A 109 -23.69 -28.24 -12.79
CA MET A 109 -23.01 -27.81 -11.58
C MET A 109 -23.72 -28.35 -10.33
N THR A 110 -22.93 -28.89 -9.39
CA THR A 110 -23.44 -29.21 -8.05
C THR A 110 -23.92 -27.95 -7.31
N VAL A 111 -24.91 -28.11 -6.41
CA VAL A 111 -25.45 -27.02 -5.58
C VAL A 111 -24.33 -26.32 -4.81
N THR A 112 -23.39 -27.09 -4.25
CA THR A 112 -22.24 -26.58 -3.49
C THR A 112 -21.31 -25.69 -4.34
N GLN A 113 -21.07 -26.06 -5.61
CA GLN A 113 -20.28 -25.25 -6.53
C GLN A 113 -20.97 -23.92 -6.85
N ARG A 114 -22.29 -23.93 -7.09
CA ARG A 114 -23.07 -22.70 -7.32
C ARG A 114 -23.02 -21.75 -6.13
N ILE A 115 -23.15 -22.28 -4.90
CA ILE A 115 -23.03 -21.49 -3.66
C ILE A 115 -21.62 -20.87 -3.54
N SER A 116 -20.56 -21.66 -3.80
CA SER A 116 -19.18 -21.17 -3.76
C SER A 116 -18.89 -20.06 -4.78
N ILE A 117 -19.41 -20.18 -6.01
CA ILE A 117 -19.27 -19.17 -7.05
C ILE A 117 -19.98 -17.87 -6.66
N ARG A 118 -21.23 -17.94 -6.19
CA ARG A 118 -21.98 -16.76 -5.73
C ARG A 118 -21.26 -16.04 -4.59
N ALA A 119 -20.73 -16.78 -3.61
CA ALA A 119 -19.95 -16.20 -2.53
C ALA A 119 -18.69 -15.47 -3.05
N LYS A 120 -17.97 -16.05 -4.01
CA LYS A 120 -16.80 -15.40 -4.65
C LYS A 120 -17.19 -14.13 -5.42
N GLN A 121 -18.30 -14.16 -6.16
CA GLN A 121 -18.82 -13.00 -6.90
C GLN A 121 -19.22 -11.83 -5.99
N LYS A 122 -19.56 -12.10 -4.71
CA LYS A 122 -19.81 -11.04 -3.71
C LYS A 122 -18.52 -10.47 -3.11
N VAL A 123 -17.55 -11.34 -2.79
CA VAL A 123 -16.29 -10.94 -2.14
C VAL A 123 -15.34 -10.20 -3.08
N ILE A 124 -15.30 -10.56 -4.37
CA ILE A 124 -14.31 -10.00 -5.31
C ILE A 124 -14.51 -8.51 -5.60
N PRO A 125 -15.72 -8.00 -5.87
CA PRO A 125 -15.96 -6.57 -5.98
C PRO A 125 -15.53 -5.81 -4.72
N MET A 126 -15.76 -6.38 -3.53
CA MET A 126 -15.29 -5.80 -2.27
C MET A 126 -13.76 -5.66 -2.24
N LEU A 127 -13.03 -6.72 -2.61
CA LEU A 127 -11.58 -6.71 -2.68
C LEU A 127 -11.02 -5.72 -3.73
N ILE A 128 -11.72 -5.56 -4.86
CA ILE A 128 -11.38 -4.56 -5.88
C ILE A 128 -11.54 -3.15 -5.29
N VAL A 129 -12.65 -2.85 -4.62
CA VAL A 129 -12.89 -1.53 -4.00
C VAL A 129 -11.81 -1.22 -2.96
N VAL A 130 -11.50 -2.15 -2.05
CA VAL A 130 -10.40 -1.96 -1.08
C VAL A 130 -9.08 -1.60 -1.77
N THR A 131 -8.76 -2.30 -2.86
CA THR A 131 -7.50 -2.11 -3.58
C THR A 131 -7.45 -0.78 -4.33
N VAL A 132 -8.56 -0.35 -4.93
CA VAL A 132 -8.66 0.95 -5.59
C VAL A 132 -8.53 2.08 -4.57
N VAL A 133 -9.20 1.98 -3.42
CA VAL A 133 -9.10 2.97 -2.33
C VAL A 133 -7.66 3.05 -1.83
N PHE A 134 -7.01 1.91 -1.56
CA PHE A 134 -5.60 1.88 -1.21
C PHE A 134 -4.72 2.58 -2.26
N GLY A 135 -4.95 2.26 -3.54
CA GLY A 135 -4.25 2.86 -4.68
C GLY A 135 -4.37 4.38 -4.73
N ILE A 136 -5.57 4.92 -4.55
CA ILE A 136 -5.85 6.36 -4.59
C ILE A 136 -5.28 7.07 -3.35
N CYS A 137 -5.39 6.45 -2.17
CA CYS A 137 -4.95 7.08 -0.93
C CYS A 137 -3.42 7.20 -0.81
N TRP A 138 -2.69 6.19 -1.28
CA TRP A 138 -1.23 6.14 -1.12
C TRP A 138 -0.46 6.78 -2.28
N LEU A 139 -1.06 6.89 -3.47
CA LEU A 139 -0.36 7.44 -4.64
C LEU A 139 0.16 8.87 -4.42
N PRO A 140 -0.64 9.83 -3.91
CA PRO A 140 -0.17 11.20 -3.73
C PRO A 140 1.01 11.29 -2.76
N TYR A 141 1.00 10.46 -1.72
CA TYR A 141 2.09 10.39 -0.74
C TYR A 141 3.39 9.91 -1.37
N HIS A 142 3.39 8.82 -2.13
CA HIS A 142 4.60 8.34 -2.80
C HIS A 142 5.10 9.32 -3.88
N LEU A 143 4.19 9.90 -4.66
CA LEU A 143 4.57 10.87 -5.70
C LEU A 143 5.15 12.14 -5.09
N TYR A 144 4.68 12.56 -3.92
CA TYR A 144 5.20 13.73 -3.22
C TYR A 144 6.71 13.63 -2.96
N PHE A 145 7.19 12.52 -2.37
CA PHE A 145 8.63 12.36 -2.08
C PHE A 145 9.48 12.32 -3.35
N ILE A 146 8.99 11.67 -4.40
CA ILE A 146 9.67 11.63 -5.69
C ILE A 146 9.72 13.03 -6.32
N TYR A 147 8.62 13.77 -6.27
CA TYR A 147 8.50 15.10 -6.86
C TYR A 147 9.39 16.14 -6.17
N VAL A 148 9.42 16.13 -4.82
CA VAL A 148 10.21 17.05 -4.00
C VAL A 148 11.70 16.90 -4.24
N TYR A 149 12.19 15.67 -4.43
CA TYR A 149 13.59 15.41 -4.75
C TYR A 149 14.02 16.08 -6.07
N HIS A 150 13.17 16.04 -7.10
CA HIS A 150 13.47 16.65 -8.40
C HIS A 150 13.25 18.17 -8.42
N ASN A 151 12.35 18.68 -7.59
CA ASN A 151 11.95 20.09 -7.58
C ASN A 151 12.19 20.72 -6.21
N LEU A 152 13.44 20.74 -5.78
CA LEU A 152 13.82 21.20 -4.45
C LEU A 152 13.36 22.64 -4.16
N HIS A 153 13.29 23.52 -5.17
CA HIS A 153 12.80 24.89 -5.03
C HIS A 153 11.38 24.99 -4.45
N VAL A 154 10.55 23.95 -4.63
CA VAL A 154 9.18 23.90 -4.11
C VAL A 154 9.16 23.77 -2.57
N THR A 155 10.23 23.24 -1.96
CA THR A 155 10.32 23.14 -0.49
C THR A 155 10.44 24.48 0.23
N ALA A 156 10.80 25.54 -0.49
CA ALA A 156 10.86 26.90 0.04
C ALA A 156 9.47 27.58 0.13
N ASN A 157 8.44 26.97 -0.45
CA ASN A 157 7.08 27.54 -0.46
C ASN A 157 6.31 27.13 0.80
N GLU A 158 5.66 28.07 1.48
CA GLU A 158 4.91 27.82 2.72
C GLU A 158 3.78 26.80 2.54
N TYR A 159 3.18 26.73 1.35
CA TYR A 159 2.11 25.78 1.04
C TYR A 159 2.55 24.30 1.03
N ILE A 160 3.86 24.02 0.94
CA ILE A 160 4.36 22.65 0.80
C ILE A 160 4.07 21.78 2.03
N GLN A 161 4.05 22.40 3.22
CA GLN A 161 3.74 21.72 4.47
C GLN A 161 2.27 21.32 4.56
N HIS A 162 1.37 22.21 4.13
CA HIS A 162 -0.07 21.91 4.06
C HIS A 162 -0.37 20.80 3.05
N LEU A 163 0.32 20.83 1.91
CA LEU A 163 0.18 19.79 0.89
C LEU A 163 0.65 18.42 1.41
N TYR A 164 1.82 18.37 2.05
CA TYR A 164 2.34 17.16 2.69
C TYR A 164 1.35 16.61 3.72
N LEU A 165 0.85 17.47 4.61
CA LEU A 165 -0.10 17.06 5.65
C LEU A 165 -1.39 16.51 5.06
N GLY A 166 -1.89 17.11 3.97
CA GLY A 166 -3.06 16.62 3.25
C GLY A 166 -2.84 15.24 2.62
N PHE A 167 -1.71 15.03 1.94
CA PHE A 167 -1.38 13.72 1.37
C PHE A 167 -1.13 12.65 2.42
N TYR A 168 -0.46 13.01 3.52
CA TYR A 168 -0.26 12.13 4.66
C TYR A 168 -1.60 11.75 5.30
N TRP A 169 -2.48 12.71 5.52
CA TRP A 169 -3.81 12.46 6.07
C TRP A 169 -4.61 11.50 5.18
N LEU A 170 -4.58 11.70 3.86
CA LEU A 170 -5.27 10.83 2.92
C LEU A 170 -4.71 9.39 2.93
N ALA A 171 -3.39 9.23 3.01
CA ALA A 171 -2.75 7.92 3.12
C ALA A 171 -3.18 7.19 4.42
N MET A 172 -3.25 7.92 5.54
CA MET A 172 -3.68 7.37 6.83
C MET A 172 -5.19 7.03 6.85
N ALA A 173 -6.02 7.82 6.16
CA ALA A 173 -7.47 7.59 6.06
C ALA A 173 -7.82 6.25 5.39
N ASN A 174 -6.93 5.68 4.58
CA ASN A 174 -7.10 4.34 3.97
C ASN A 174 -7.55 3.27 4.98
N SER A 175 -6.91 3.24 6.16
CA SER A 175 -7.23 2.24 7.19
C SER A 175 -8.65 2.40 7.75
N ALA A 176 -9.18 3.62 7.76
CA ALA A 176 -10.53 3.92 8.22
C ALA A 176 -11.59 3.46 7.20
N PHE A 177 -11.28 3.38 5.90
CA PHE A 177 -12.24 2.95 4.88
C PHE A 177 -12.55 1.44 4.94
N ASN A 178 -11.63 0.61 5.45
CA ASN A 178 -11.78 -0.86 5.43
C ASN A 178 -13.11 -1.35 6.06
N PRO A 179 -13.50 -0.94 7.29
CA PRO A 179 -14.76 -1.38 7.90
C PRO A 179 -16.00 -0.91 7.13
N PHE A 180 -16.00 0.29 6.55
CA PHE A 180 -17.13 0.78 5.75
C PHE A 180 -17.31 -0.03 4.47
N ILE A 181 -16.20 -0.34 3.78
CA ILE A 181 -16.23 -1.16 2.57
C ILE A 181 -16.77 -2.55 2.90
N TYR A 182 -16.30 -3.17 3.99
CA TYR A 182 -16.79 -4.48 4.44
C TYR A 182 -18.26 -4.43 4.85
N GLY A 183 -18.70 -3.41 5.57
CA GLY A 183 -20.09 -3.28 6.03
C GLY A 183 -21.10 -3.00 4.90
N LEU A 184 -20.69 -2.23 3.89
CA LEU A 184 -21.57 -1.85 2.77
C LEU A 184 -21.68 -2.94 1.70
N LEU A 185 -20.58 -3.65 1.41
CA LEU A 185 -20.52 -4.62 0.30
C LEU A 185 -20.71 -6.07 0.73
N ASN A 186 -20.65 -6.37 2.04
CA ASN A 186 -20.90 -7.73 2.56
C ASN A 186 -22.37 -7.96 2.98
N LYS A 187 -23.30 -7.02 2.72
CA LYS A 187 -24.75 -7.23 2.92
C LYS A 187 -25.30 -8.32 2.02
#